data_AF-A0A1H8F433-F1
#
_entry.id   AF-A0A1H8F433-F1
#
_cell.length_a   1.000
_cell.length_b   1.000
_cell.length_c   1.000
_cell.angle_alpha   90.00
_cell.angle_beta   90.00
_cell.angle_gamma   90.00
#
_symmetry.space_group_name_H-M   'P 1'
#
loop_
_entity.id
_entity.type
_entity.pdbx_description
1 polymer ?
#
loop_
_entity_poly.entity_id
_entity_poly.type
_entity_poly.pdbx_seq_one_letter_code
_entity_poly.pdbx_strand_id
1 'polypeptide(L)'
;MIFHINRLTFKAGVSEDDKHRGIALLRRQGESIPGVKSFVVGPELGGDFEGGAVFVIDDLDGYSVQTPDFRPPRKLGDTEGMTQLPSVGNQTFTEREGIIHIAREVNRARCVWRETVSVDVGIDGQIEYVNDDGQATGRMVFVQVKSGVSYFKGATTDSVPFYPSAKHKSYWERAPLPVILVLHDEMAAETFWVDARDALRRGEEIIQVPKVNVFNAGSVRSVLSTNEPLPVQPMPMSSLAQTTMGRTSPSAGLPVDFLDLFLHGLMNLGRSVYFGMDLVVDVARAKLDYADSEFGLGLGAPEYDFIRDYVLFLAEQDLARVDFDEFNREWDRGLVGRFMAPLTIRGRSFTVFLNAVDDSDQVRAVQDKAFSGIEAFESLRRVPVVEKLKARLASS
;
A
#
# COMPACT_ATOMS: atom_id res chain seq x y z
N MET A 1 49.76 5.45 -14.74
CA MET A 1 49.22 5.28 -16.11
C MET A 1 47.76 4.89 -16.00
N ILE A 2 46.87 5.66 -16.62
CA ILE A 2 45.41 5.53 -16.58
C ILE A 2 44.94 5.27 -18.02
N PHE A 3 44.07 4.28 -18.18
CA PHE A 3 43.35 4.03 -19.43
C PHE A 3 41.93 4.58 -19.27
N HIS A 4 41.63 5.66 -19.96
CA HIS A 4 40.27 6.21 -20.03
C HIS A 4 39.58 5.67 -21.27
N ILE A 5 38.47 4.96 -21.07
CA ILE A 5 37.76 4.24 -22.13
C ILE A 5 36.35 4.81 -22.26
N ASN A 6 36.03 5.31 -23.45
CA ASN A 6 34.70 5.78 -23.83
C ASN A 6 34.09 4.80 -24.81
N ARG A 7 32.87 4.32 -24.52
CA ARG A 7 32.03 3.54 -25.42
C ARG A 7 30.70 4.27 -25.58
N LEU A 8 30.23 4.44 -26.82
CA LEU A 8 29.05 5.26 -27.11
C LEU A 8 28.14 4.65 -28.16
N THR A 9 26.85 4.92 -28.00
CA THR A 9 25.79 4.62 -28.96
C THR A 9 25.08 5.93 -29.25
N PHE A 10 24.81 6.21 -30.51
CA PHE A 10 24.13 7.43 -30.91
C PHE A 10 22.62 7.30 -30.66
N LYS A 11 21.96 8.42 -30.37
CA LYS A 11 20.49 8.43 -30.29
C LYS A 11 19.91 8.10 -31.67
N ALA A 12 18.74 7.46 -31.69
CA ALA A 12 18.02 7.19 -32.93
C ALA A 12 17.73 8.50 -33.70
N GLY A 13 17.93 8.48 -35.02
CA GLY A 13 17.63 9.60 -35.92
C GLY A 13 18.78 10.61 -36.12
N VAL A 14 19.96 10.39 -35.55
CA VAL A 14 21.15 11.22 -35.81
C VAL A 14 21.71 10.92 -37.20
N SER A 15 22.04 11.97 -37.97
CA SER A 15 22.61 11.84 -39.32
C SER A 15 24.01 11.22 -39.29
N GLU A 16 24.39 10.49 -40.34
CA GLU A 16 25.73 9.90 -40.44
C GLU A 16 26.85 10.97 -40.44
N ASP A 17 26.60 12.16 -40.97
CA ASP A 17 27.57 13.27 -40.92
C ASP A 17 27.77 13.77 -39.48
N ASP A 18 26.70 13.86 -38.69
CA ASP A 18 26.79 14.25 -37.29
C ASP A 18 27.43 13.16 -36.42
N LYS A 19 27.23 11.88 -36.75
CA LYS A 19 27.97 10.77 -36.12
C LYS A 19 29.47 10.87 -36.38
N HIS A 20 29.87 11.13 -37.62
CA HIS A 20 31.28 11.35 -37.98
C HIS A 20 31.87 12.54 -37.24
N ARG A 21 31.13 13.66 -37.11
CA ARG A 21 31.56 14.81 -36.30
C ARG A 21 31.71 14.47 -34.83
N GLY A 22 30.81 13.66 -34.28
CA GLY A 22 30.88 13.17 -32.90
C GLY A 22 32.15 12.32 -32.64
N ILE A 23 32.49 11.41 -33.55
CA ILE A 23 33.72 10.62 -33.46
C ILE A 23 34.97 11.49 -33.67
N ALA A 24 34.93 12.44 -34.62
CA ALA A 24 36.03 13.38 -34.85
C ALA A 24 36.33 14.24 -33.62
N LEU A 25 35.32 14.52 -32.78
CA LEU A 25 35.52 15.25 -31.53
C LEU A 25 36.41 14.48 -30.53
N LEU A 26 36.20 13.17 -30.40
CA LEU A 26 37.03 12.31 -29.54
C LEU A 26 38.47 12.23 -30.07
N ARG A 27 38.64 12.22 -31.40
CA ARG A 27 39.98 12.28 -32.01
C ARG A 27 40.68 13.59 -31.67
N ARG A 28 39.98 14.71 -31.80
CA ARG A 28 40.52 16.04 -31.46
C ARG A 28 40.93 16.10 -29.98
N GLN A 29 40.17 15.50 -29.07
CA GLN A 29 40.53 15.43 -27.65
C GLN A 29 41.87 14.73 -27.44
N GLY A 30 42.09 13.59 -28.12
CA GLY A 30 43.35 12.87 -28.05
C GLY A 30 44.54 13.68 -28.56
N GLU A 31 44.33 14.53 -29.56
CA GLU A 31 45.37 15.39 -30.14
C GLU A 31 45.64 16.65 -29.30
N SER A 32 44.60 17.22 -28.67
CA SER A 32 44.70 18.55 -28.05
C SER A 32 45.05 18.54 -26.57
N ILE A 33 44.90 17.41 -25.88
CA ILE A 33 45.04 17.34 -24.42
C ILE A 33 46.48 16.92 -24.08
N PRO A 34 47.29 17.80 -23.47
CA PRO A 34 48.72 17.53 -23.24
C PRO A 34 48.99 16.30 -22.37
N GLY A 35 48.03 15.90 -21.52
CA GLY A 35 48.12 14.72 -20.65
C GLY A 35 47.91 13.38 -21.38
N VAL A 36 47.42 13.38 -22.62
CA VAL A 36 47.22 12.16 -23.42
C VAL A 36 48.53 11.78 -24.10
N LYS A 37 49.04 10.57 -23.80
CA LYS A 37 50.25 10.03 -24.42
C LYS A 37 50.00 9.31 -25.73
N SER A 38 48.89 8.59 -25.79
CA SER A 38 48.46 7.87 -26.97
C SER A 38 46.96 7.66 -26.91
N PHE A 39 46.32 7.58 -28.07
CA PHE A 39 44.90 7.34 -28.14
C PHE A 39 44.54 6.53 -29.39
N VAL A 40 43.40 5.83 -29.32
CA VAL A 40 42.74 5.23 -30.47
C VAL A 40 41.27 5.62 -30.44
N VAL A 41 40.74 6.02 -31.60
CA VAL A 41 39.35 6.46 -31.76
C VAL A 41 38.81 5.86 -33.05
N GLY A 42 37.65 5.21 -32.96
CA GLY A 42 37.06 4.56 -34.12
C GLY A 42 35.76 3.82 -33.83
N PRO A 43 35.20 3.17 -34.86
CA PRO A 43 34.07 2.28 -34.69
C PRO A 43 34.45 1.10 -33.80
N GLU A 44 33.51 0.64 -32.99
CA GLU A 44 33.71 -0.58 -32.21
C GLU A 44 33.39 -1.81 -33.07
N LEU A 45 34.32 -2.76 -33.13
CA LEU A 45 34.17 -3.97 -33.92
C LEU A 45 33.68 -5.11 -33.04
N GLY A 46 32.47 -5.62 -33.32
CA GLY A 46 31.93 -6.82 -32.67
C GLY A 46 31.35 -6.63 -31.27
N GLY A 47 31.01 -5.40 -30.88
CA GLY A 47 30.38 -5.07 -29.58
C GLY A 47 29.01 -4.39 -29.72
N ASP A 48 28.39 -4.08 -28.58
CA ASP A 48 27.04 -3.48 -28.47
C ASP A 48 26.99 -1.95 -28.70
N PHE A 49 28.14 -1.30 -28.91
CA PHE A 49 28.26 0.14 -29.09
C PHE A 49 28.69 0.50 -30.51
N GLU A 50 28.32 1.68 -30.99
CA GLU A 50 28.59 2.13 -32.36
C GLU A 50 30.01 2.70 -32.53
N GLY A 51 30.66 3.15 -31.45
CA GLY A 51 32.00 3.69 -31.50
C GLY A 51 32.62 3.91 -30.13
N GLY A 52 33.90 4.25 -30.11
CA GLY A 52 34.61 4.48 -28.87
C GLY A 52 35.96 5.14 -29.02
N ALA A 53 36.55 5.42 -27.86
CA ALA A 53 37.89 5.95 -27.72
C ALA A 53 38.60 5.34 -26.52
N VAL A 54 39.90 5.12 -26.66
CA VAL A 54 40.79 4.78 -25.53
C VAL A 54 41.90 5.82 -25.49
N PHE A 55 42.11 6.41 -24.32
CA PHE A 55 43.19 7.36 -24.07
C PHE A 55 44.12 6.82 -22.99
N VAL A 56 45.42 6.93 -23.22
CA VAL A 56 46.47 6.57 -22.25
C VAL A 56 47.02 7.84 -21.66
N ILE A 57 46.98 7.95 -20.34
CA ILE A 57 47.32 9.15 -19.58
C ILE A 57 48.31 8.76 -18.48
N ASP A 58 49.28 9.62 -18.16
CA ASP A 58 50.32 9.28 -17.18
C ASP A 58 49.77 9.14 -15.76
N ASP A 59 48.94 10.09 -15.33
CA ASP A 59 48.49 10.24 -13.95
C ASP A 59 47.13 10.98 -13.83
N LEU A 60 46.66 11.14 -12.59
CA LEU A 60 45.39 11.81 -12.28
C LEU A 60 45.41 13.30 -12.64
N ASP A 61 46.57 13.95 -12.58
CA ASP A 61 46.69 15.36 -12.93
C ASP A 61 46.45 15.54 -14.44
N GLY A 62 47.03 14.68 -15.28
CA GLY A 62 46.75 14.63 -16.72
C GLY A 62 45.30 14.26 -17.06
N TYR A 63 44.65 13.46 -16.21
CA TYR A 63 43.23 13.08 -16.37
C TYR A 63 42.29 14.26 -16.10
N SER A 64 42.59 15.10 -15.12
CA SER A 64 41.78 16.29 -14.78
C SER A 64 41.74 17.33 -15.93
N VAL A 65 42.76 17.33 -16.79
CA VAL A 65 42.84 18.17 -18.00
C VAL A 65 42.02 17.58 -19.16
N GLN A 66 41.59 16.31 -19.08
CA GLN A 66 40.74 15.69 -20.10
C GLN A 66 39.26 16.09 -20.01
N THR A 67 38.87 16.71 -18.91
CA THR A 67 37.51 17.21 -18.65
C THR A 67 37.35 18.75 -18.80
N PRO A 68 37.78 19.43 -19.88
CA PRO A 68 37.21 20.72 -20.22
C PRO A 68 35.85 20.49 -20.89
N ASP A 69 34.86 21.24 -20.44
CA ASP A 69 33.44 21.19 -20.81
C ASP A 69 33.20 21.45 -22.32
N PHE A 70 33.55 20.48 -23.18
CA PHE A 70 33.39 20.61 -24.64
C PHE A 70 31.94 20.35 -25.05
N ARG A 71 31.06 21.31 -24.80
CA ARG A 71 29.75 21.40 -25.46
C ARG A 71 29.92 22.14 -26.79
N PRO A 72 29.28 21.71 -27.89
CA PRO A 72 29.23 22.53 -29.10
C PRO A 72 28.62 23.90 -28.76
N PRO A 73 29.18 25.01 -29.26
CA PRO A 73 28.76 26.34 -28.82
C PRO A 73 27.31 26.62 -29.21
N ARG A 74 26.44 26.80 -28.22
CA ARG A 74 25.12 27.44 -28.41
C ARG A 74 25.32 28.95 -28.33
N LYS A 75 25.48 29.56 -29.51
CA LYS A 75 25.60 31.01 -29.77
C LYS A 75 26.83 31.69 -29.14
N LEU A 76 27.51 32.48 -29.97
CA LEU A 76 28.65 33.29 -29.60
C LEU A 76 28.13 34.56 -28.89
N GLY A 77 28.45 34.70 -27.61
CA GLY A 77 28.05 35.85 -26.79
C GLY A 77 28.45 35.68 -25.33
N ASP A 78 29.58 36.29 -25.00
CA ASP A 78 29.95 36.86 -23.70
C ASP A 78 30.56 36.01 -22.56
N THR A 79 31.78 36.48 -22.23
CA THR A 79 32.36 36.78 -20.90
C THR A 79 33.10 35.73 -20.08
N GLU A 80 34.23 36.24 -19.58
CA GLU A 80 35.29 35.63 -18.78
C GLU A 80 34.81 35.16 -17.39
N GLY A 81 35.41 34.08 -16.91
CA GLY A 81 35.75 33.93 -15.49
C GLY A 81 34.62 33.77 -14.47
N MET A 82 33.43 33.28 -14.85
CA MET A 82 32.42 32.90 -13.86
C MET A 82 32.58 31.43 -13.45
N THR A 83 32.79 31.19 -12.15
CA THR A 83 32.75 29.85 -11.55
C THR A 83 31.43 29.16 -11.95
N GLN A 84 31.49 28.19 -12.86
CA GLN A 84 30.32 27.42 -13.26
C GLN A 84 29.96 26.44 -12.15
N LEU A 85 29.05 26.86 -11.27
CA LEU A 85 28.46 25.98 -10.27
C LEU A 85 27.33 25.15 -10.89
N PRO A 86 27.04 23.94 -10.37
CA PRO A 86 25.88 23.17 -10.76
C PRO A 86 24.58 23.99 -10.57
N SER A 87 23.70 23.97 -11.57
CA SER A 87 22.39 24.60 -11.49
C SER A 87 21.37 23.67 -10.86
N VAL A 88 20.69 24.11 -9.80
CA VAL A 88 19.50 23.45 -9.25
C VAL A 88 18.26 24.12 -9.85
N GLY A 89 17.34 23.32 -10.38
CA GLY A 89 16.09 23.83 -10.97
C GLY A 89 15.03 24.12 -9.90
N ASN A 90 14.12 25.06 -10.17
CA ASN A 90 13.00 25.39 -9.27
C ASN A 90 12.12 24.18 -8.91
N GLN A 91 12.00 23.21 -9.82
CA GLN A 91 11.27 21.96 -9.60
C GLN A 91 11.76 21.21 -8.35
N THR A 92 13.06 21.21 -8.08
CA THR A 92 13.64 20.57 -6.89
C THR A 92 13.09 21.17 -5.59
N PHE A 93 12.89 22.49 -5.55
CA PHE A 93 12.33 23.18 -4.39
C PHE A 93 10.83 22.91 -4.25
N THR A 94 10.07 22.96 -5.35
CA THR A 94 8.63 22.66 -5.33
C THR A 94 8.33 21.21 -4.90
N GLU A 95 9.09 20.23 -5.40
CA GLU A 95 8.97 18.84 -4.97
C GLU A 95 9.29 18.70 -3.49
N ARG A 96 10.36 19.36 -3.02
CA ARG A 96 10.78 19.33 -1.63
C ARG A 96 9.77 19.96 -0.67
N GLU A 97 9.15 21.08 -1.03
CA GLU A 97 8.11 21.72 -0.21
C GLU A 97 6.92 20.81 0.02
N GLY A 98 6.47 20.08 -1.00
CA GLY A 98 5.42 19.07 -0.83
C GLY A 98 5.82 17.97 0.16
N ILE A 99 7.02 17.41 0.04
CA ILE A 99 7.51 16.40 1.00
C ILE A 99 7.56 16.95 2.43
N ILE A 100 8.05 18.18 2.61
CA ILE A 100 8.10 18.85 3.92
C ILE A 100 6.70 19.06 4.49
N HIS A 101 5.74 19.47 3.66
CA HIS A 101 4.35 19.64 4.06
C HIS A 101 3.75 18.31 4.55
N ILE A 102 3.90 17.23 3.78
CA ILE A 102 3.40 15.90 4.17
C ILE A 102 4.05 15.42 5.46
N ALA A 103 5.38 15.48 5.56
CA ALA A 103 6.09 15.09 6.77
C ALA A 103 5.60 15.86 8.01
N ARG A 104 5.32 17.16 7.86
CA ARG A 104 4.80 18.01 8.93
C ARG A 104 3.39 17.58 9.38
N GLU A 105 2.48 17.36 8.43
CA GLU A 105 1.10 16.95 8.74
C GLU A 105 1.05 15.55 9.38
N VAL A 106 1.88 14.61 8.89
CA VAL A 106 2.03 13.27 9.49
C VAL A 106 2.55 13.35 10.92
N ASN A 107 3.56 14.18 11.17
CA ASN A 107 4.10 14.38 12.52
C ASN A 107 3.08 15.04 13.47
N ARG A 108 2.28 16.01 12.97
CA ARG A 108 1.18 16.62 13.73
C ARG A 108 0.10 15.60 14.09
N ALA A 109 -0.15 14.62 13.21
CA ALA A 109 -1.04 13.49 13.46
C ALA A 109 -0.46 12.43 14.42
N ARG A 110 0.72 12.68 15.01
CA ARG A 110 1.45 11.73 15.88
C ARG A 110 1.81 10.41 15.18
N CYS A 111 1.89 10.40 13.86
CA CYS A 111 2.28 9.24 13.05
C CYS A 111 3.74 9.37 12.57
N VAL A 112 4.34 8.27 12.11
CA VAL A 112 5.74 8.27 11.65
C VAL A 112 5.80 8.46 10.14
N TRP A 113 6.58 9.43 9.68
CA TRP A 113 6.96 9.60 8.26
C TRP A 113 8.36 9.04 8.02
N ARG A 114 8.53 8.22 6.97
CA ARG A 114 9.84 7.76 6.48
C ARG A 114 10.01 8.15 5.03
N GLU A 115 10.91 9.09 4.77
CA GLU A 115 11.23 9.51 3.41
C GLU A 115 12.09 8.45 2.70
N THR A 116 11.79 8.16 1.43
CA THR A 116 12.61 7.30 0.58
C THR A 116 13.87 8.06 0.16
N VAL A 117 15.01 7.71 0.75
CA VAL A 117 16.28 8.43 0.52
C VAL A 117 17.06 7.97 -0.72
N SER A 118 16.68 6.87 -1.36
CA SER A 118 17.45 6.28 -2.47
C SER A 118 16.57 5.62 -3.52
N VAL A 119 16.98 5.75 -4.79
CA VAL A 119 16.34 5.22 -6.01
C VAL A 119 14.87 5.61 -6.15
N ASP A 120 14.60 6.60 -7.00
CA ASP A 120 13.24 6.98 -7.37
C ASP A 120 12.60 5.90 -8.26
N VAL A 121 11.79 5.04 -7.63
CA VAL A 121 10.92 4.07 -8.30
C VAL A 121 9.44 4.48 -8.25
N GLY A 122 9.15 5.72 -7.85
CA GLY A 122 7.79 6.23 -7.73
C GLY A 122 7.12 6.01 -6.36
N ILE A 123 7.91 6.03 -5.27
CA ILE A 123 7.44 6.07 -3.87
C ILE A 123 8.35 7.01 -3.09
N ASP A 124 7.81 8.13 -2.63
CA ASP A 124 8.59 9.17 -1.96
C ASP A 124 8.71 8.94 -0.45
N GLY A 125 7.82 8.13 0.13
CA GLY A 125 7.93 7.73 1.51
C GLY A 125 6.84 6.80 2.00
N GLN A 126 6.84 6.57 3.30
CA GLN A 126 5.87 5.75 4.01
C GLN A 126 5.30 6.49 5.21
N ILE A 127 4.02 6.24 5.50
CA ILE A 127 3.38 6.66 6.75
C ILE A 127 3.11 5.40 7.57
N GLU A 128 3.48 5.41 8.85
CA GLU A 128 3.12 4.36 9.81
C GLU A 128 2.22 4.90 10.91
N TYR A 129 1.16 4.15 11.21
CA TYR A 129 0.26 4.43 12.31
C TYR A 129 0.91 4.16 13.67
N VAL A 130 0.78 5.15 14.56
CA VAL A 130 1.09 5.04 15.98
C VAL A 130 -0.22 5.11 16.76
N ASN A 131 -0.47 4.13 17.60
CA ASN A 131 -1.70 4.07 18.39
C ASN A 131 -1.69 5.10 19.53
N ASP A 132 -2.82 5.21 20.26
CA ASP A 132 -2.97 6.20 21.32
C ASP A 132 -2.03 5.96 22.52
N ASP A 133 -1.46 4.75 22.66
CA ASP A 133 -0.42 4.42 23.64
C ASP A 133 1.00 4.82 23.18
N GLY A 134 1.14 5.44 22.00
CA GLY A 134 2.44 5.82 21.43
C GLY A 134 3.22 4.65 20.83
N GLN A 135 2.56 3.53 20.52
CA GLN A 135 3.20 2.33 19.96
C GLN A 135 3.08 2.32 18.43
N ALA A 136 4.19 2.07 17.75
CA ALA A 136 4.22 1.82 16.31
C ALA A 136 3.56 0.46 16.04
N THR A 137 2.53 0.44 15.20
CA THR A 137 1.66 -0.74 15.03
C THR A 137 2.06 -1.64 13.85
N GLY A 138 2.98 -1.18 12.98
CA GLY A 138 3.27 -1.82 11.71
C GLY A 138 2.21 -1.58 10.62
N ARG A 139 1.08 -0.92 10.92
CA ARG A 139 0.11 -0.47 9.89
C ARG A 139 0.74 0.66 9.10
N MET A 140 1.01 0.40 7.83
CA MET A 140 1.73 1.32 6.94
C MET A 140 1.06 1.47 5.58
N VAL A 141 1.29 2.63 4.97
CA VAL A 141 0.97 2.92 3.57
C VAL A 141 2.18 3.50 2.86
N PHE A 142 2.28 3.27 1.56
CA PHE A 142 3.22 3.98 0.71
C PHE A 142 2.62 5.32 0.26
N VAL A 143 3.48 6.30 0.02
CA VAL A 143 3.07 7.63 -0.43
C VAL A 143 3.90 8.05 -1.64
N GLN A 144 3.21 8.52 -2.67
CA GLN A 144 3.79 9.29 -3.76
C GLN A 144 3.22 10.71 -3.70
N VAL A 145 4.10 11.69 -3.62
CA VAL A 145 3.79 13.11 -3.66
C VAL A 145 4.04 13.64 -5.07
N LYS A 146 3.12 14.48 -5.56
CA LYS A 146 3.25 15.24 -6.80
C LYS A 146 2.91 16.69 -6.51
N SER A 147 3.94 17.53 -6.52
CA SER A 147 3.84 18.94 -6.14
C SER A 147 3.91 19.85 -7.36
N GLY A 148 3.05 20.87 -7.37
CA GLY A 148 3.09 21.95 -8.35
C GLY A 148 1.81 22.11 -9.16
N VAL A 149 1.53 23.36 -9.51
CA VAL A 149 0.30 23.80 -10.20
C VAL A 149 0.00 23.08 -11.52
N SER A 150 1.01 22.49 -12.15
CA SER A 150 0.83 21.71 -13.38
C SER A 150 -0.02 20.46 -13.19
N TYR A 151 -0.02 19.86 -11.99
CA TYR A 151 -0.83 18.67 -11.69
C TYR A 151 -2.32 18.99 -11.52
N PHE A 152 -2.67 20.26 -11.33
CA PHE A 152 -4.04 20.73 -11.15
C PHE A 152 -4.69 21.19 -12.46
N LYS A 153 -4.00 21.01 -13.59
CA LYS A 153 -4.57 21.28 -14.92
C LYS A 153 -5.73 20.32 -15.20
N GLY A 154 -6.89 20.88 -15.52
CA GLY A 154 -8.10 20.11 -15.76
C GLY A 154 -8.84 19.68 -14.48
N ALA A 155 -8.46 20.23 -13.32
CA ALA A 155 -9.24 20.07 -12.10
C ALA A 155 -10.68 20.57 -12.30
N THR A 156 -11.63 19.81 -11.78
CA THR A 156 -13.05 20.16 -11.73
C THR A 156 -13.38 20.77 -10.36
N THR A 157 -14.66 21.05 -10.11
CA THR A 157 -15.14 21.45 -8.79
C THR A 157 -14.89 20.37 -7.74
N ASP A 158 -14.99 19.09 -8.12
CA ASP A 158 -15.04 17.96 -7.18
C ASP A 158 -13.77 17.10 -7.18
N SER A 159 -12.99 17.10 -8.25
CA SER A 159 -11.82 16.23 -8.41
C SER A 159 -10.66 16.85 -9.19
N VAL A 160 -9.48 16.26 -9.06
CA VAL A 160 -8.29 16.53 -9.87
C VAL A 160 -7.92 15.27 -10.65
N PRO A 161 -7.94 15.27 -11.99
CA PRO A 161 -7.56 14.09 -12.77
C PRO A 161 -6.03 13.92 -12.79
N PHE A 162 -5.56 12.73 -12.43
CA PHE A 162 -4.15 12.36 -12.50
C PHE A 162 -3.90 11.27 -13.54
N TYR A 163 -2.88 11.47 -14.36
CA TYR A 163 -2.50 10.59 -15.47
C TYR A 163 -1.19 9.86 -15.12
N PRO A 164 -1.25 8.68 -14.47
CA PRO A 164 -0.05 7.94 -14.15
C PRO A 164 0.63 7.39 -15.41
N SER A 165 1.96 7.43 -15.43
CA SER A 165 2.74 6.77 -16.48
C SER A 165 2.54 5.25 -16.45
N ALA A 166 2.76 4.56 -17.58
CA ALA A 166 2.61 3.11 -17.66
C ALA A 166 3.46 2.35 -16.60
N LYS A 167 4.67 2.84 -16.31
CA LYS A 167 5.53 2.26 -15.25
C LYS A 167 4.91 2.42 -13.86
N HIS A 168 4.32 3.58 -13.55
CA HIS A 168 3.68 3.84 -12.25
C HIS A 168 2.39 3.04 -12.09
N LYS A 169 1.57 2.91 -13.16
CA LYS A 169 0.39 2.03 -13.16
C LYS A 169 0.79 0.61 -12.74
N SER A 170 1.73 0.04 -13.49
CA SER A 170 2.30 -1.29 -13.25
C SER A 170 2.89 -1.46 -11.84
N TYR A 171 3.59 -0.46 -11.34
CA TYR A 171 4.26 -0.53 -10.05
C TYR A 171 3.28 -0.38 -8.88
N TRP A 172 2.40 0.63 -8.90
CA TRP A 172 1.46 0.92 -7.83
C TRP A 172 0.36 -0.12 -7.69
N GLU A 173 -0.19 -0.63 -8.79
CA GLU A 173 -1.24 -1.68 -8.78
C GLU A 173 -0.77 -2.97 -8.07
N ARG A 174 0.50 -3.34 -8.30
CA ARG A 174 1.12 -4.55 -7.75
C ARG A 174 1.77 -4.35 -6.38
N ALA A 175 1.75 -3.12 -5.85
CA ALA A 175 2.32 -2.85 -4.54
C ALA A 175 1.60 -3.68 -3.45
N PRO A 176 2.35 -4.24 -2.48
CA PRO A 176 1.74 -5.04 -1.41
C PRO A 176 0.96 -4.20 -0.41
N LEU A 177 1.33 -2.93 -0.23
CA LEU A 177 0.65 -1.96 0.63
C LEU A 177 -0.14 -0.93 -0.20
N PRO A 178 -1.17 -0.28 0.36
CA PRO A 178 -1.81 0.87 -0.25
C PRO A 178 -0.80 1.91 -0.74
N VAL A 179 -1.06 2.49 -1.92
CA VAL A 179 -0.22 3.55 -2.48
C VAL A 179 -1.05 4.82 -2.54
N ILE A 180 -0.79 5.71 -1.60
CA ILE A 180 -1.49 6.98 -1.47
C ILE A 180 -0.82 7.99 -2.39
N LEU A 181 -1.55 8.41 -3.43
CA LEU A 181 -1.15 9.53 -4.26
C LEU A 181 -1.60 10.81 -3.58
N VAL A 182 -0.66 11.73 -3.37
CA VAL A 182 -0.91 13.04 -2.79
C VAL A 182 -0.54 14.13 -3.78
N LEU A 183 -1.49 15.00 -4.10
CA LEU A 183 -1.28 16.17 -4.95
C LEU A 183 -1.18 17.41 -4.06
N HIS A 184 -0.11 18.19 -4.23
CA HIS A 184 0.13 19.40 -3.45
C HIS A 184 0.22 20.64 -4.36
N ASP A 185 -0.63 21.63 -4.10
CA ASP A 185 -0.55 22.97 -4.70
C ASP A 185 0.01 23.95 -3.66
N GLU A 186 1.28 24.33 -3.85
CA GLU A 186 1.97 25.29 -2.99
C GLU A 186 1.34 26.69 -3.05
N MET A 187 0.84 27.12 -4.22
CA MET A 187 0.28 28.47 -4.39
C MET A 187 -1.08 28.62 -3.71
N ALA A 188 -1.92 27.58 -3.80
CA ALA A 188 -3.23 27.55 -3.17
C ALA A 188 -3.18 27.06 -1.71
N ALA A 189 -2.04 26.49 -1.28
CA ALA A 189 -1.89 25.78 -0.01
C ALA A 189 -2.91 24.64 0.18
N GLU A 190 -3.24 23.96 -0.91
CA GLU A 190 -4.19 22.84 -0.92
C GLU A 190 -3.46 21.52 -1.16
N THR A 191 -3.87 20.47 -0.45
CA THR A 191 -3.30 19.12 -0.58
C THR A 191 -4.43 18.11 -0.59
N PHE A 192 -4.49 17.26 -1.62
CA PHE A 192 -5.54 16.24 -1.78
C PHE A 192 -4.94 14.85 -1.95
N TRP A 193 -5.68 13.81 -1.59
CA TRP A 193 -5.17 12.44 -1.64
C TRP A 193 -6.19 11.40 -2.14
N VAL A 194 -5.66 10.28 -2.63
CA VAL A 194 -6.46 9.09 -3.00
C VAL A 194 -5.59 7.83 -2.90
N ASP A 195 -6.19 6.68 -2.65
CA ASP A 195 -5.53 5.40 -2.84
C ASP A 195 -5.43 5.07 -4.34
N ALA A 196 -4.26 5.35 -4.91
CA ALA A 196 -3.97 5.12 -6.32
C ALA A 196 -3.90 3.62 -6.65
N ARG A 197 -3.49 2.78 -5.69
CA ARG A 197 -3.43 1.33 -5.91
C ARG A 197 -4.84 0.76 -6.05
N ASP A 198 -5.76 1.15 -5.18
CA ASP A 198 -7.16 0.73 -5.28
C ASP A 198 -7.80 1.21 -6.59
N ALA A 199 -7.65 2.49 -6.93
CA ALA A 199 -8.15 3.04 -8.21
C ALA A 199 -7.65 2.24 -9.43
N LEU A 200 -6.36 1.91 -9.47
CA LEU A 200 -5.78 1.11 -10.56
C LEU A 200 -6.32 -0.32 -10.59
N ARG A 201 -6.52 -0.96 -9.43
CA ARG A 201 -7.11 -2.30 -9.35
C ARG A 201 -8.59 -2.33 -9.74
N ARG A 202 -9.30 -1.20 -9.63
CA ARG A 202 -10.64 -1.01 -10.20
C ARG A 202 -10.62 -0.80 -11.72
N GLY A 203 -9.44 -0.78 -12.34
CA GLY A 203 -9.27 -0.60 -13.78
C GLY A 203 -9.31 0.87 -14.21
N GLU A 204 -9.10 1.83 -13.30
CA GLU A 204 -9.05 3.25 -13.66
C GLU A 204 -7.77 3.57 -14.46
N GLU A 205 -7.94 4.04 -15.69
CA GLU A 205 -6.83 4.53 -16.51
C GLU A 205 -6.37 5.95 -16.12
N ILE A 206 -7.29 6.74 -15.55
CA ILE A 206 -7.11 8.10 -15.05
C ILE A 206 -7.63 8.12 -13.63
N ILE A 207 -6.77 8.46 -12.67
CA ILE A 207 -7.12 8.47 -11.26
C ILE A 207 -7.81 9.78 -10.94
N GLN A 208 -9.04 9.73 -10.45
CA GLN A 208 -9.76 10.91 -9.98
C GLN A 208 -9.42 11.18 -8.51
N VAL A 209 -8.62 12.21 -8.23
CA VAL A 209 -8.27 12.60 -6.85
C VAL A 209 -9.40 13.47 -6.29
N PRO A 210 -10.21 13.01 -5.32
CA PRO A 210 -11.36 13.78 -4.84
C PRO A 210 -10.91 14.96 -3.98
N LYS A 211 -11.46 16.15 -4.22
CA LYS A 211 -11.13 17.35 -3.42
C LYS A 211 -11.69 17.31 -2.00
N VAL A 212 -12.70 16.46 -1.74
CA VAL A 212 -13.18 16.17 -0.39
C VAL A 212 -12.12 15.45 0.46
N ASN A 213 -11.19 14.72 -0.19
CA ASN A 213 -10.08 14.05 0.49
C ASN A 213 -8.91 15.01 0.69
N VAL A 214 -9.08 15.96 1.60
CA VAL A 214 -7.99 16.89 1.98
C VAL A 214 -6.95 16.14 2.82
N PHE A 215 -5.67 16.30 2.50
CA PHE A 215 -4.56 15.77 3.28
C PHE A 215 -4.12 16.80 4.31
N ASN A 216 -4.35 16.52 5.59
CA ASN A 216 -3.93 17.33 6.73
C ASN A 216 -3.78 16.43 7.96
N ALA A 217 -3.28 16.97 9.07
CA ALA A 217 -3.09 16.21 10.31
C ALA A 217 -4.35 15.45 10.79
N GLY A 218 -5.55 15.99 10.56
CA GLY A 218 -6.81 15.36 10.94
C GLY A 218 -7.21 14.18 10.06
N SER A 219 -6.75 14.12 8.81
CA SER A 219 -7.11 13.07 7.84
C SER A 219 -6.06 11.97 7.70
N VAL A 220 -4.86 12.11 8.29
CA VAL A 220 -3.80 11.09 8.23
C VAL A 220 -4.28 9.72 8.73
N ARG A 221 -5.14 9.66 9.77
CA ARG A 221 -5.71 8.38 10.23
C ARG A 221 -6.64 7.76 9.18
N SER A 222 -7.43 8.56 8.46
CA SER A 222 -8.27 8.09 7.35
C SER A 222 -7.44 7.57 6.17
N VAL A 223 -6.31 8.22 5.89
CA VAL A 223 -5.33 7.74 4.89
C VAL A 223 -4.81 6.35 5.28
N LEU A 224 -4.44 6.16 6.55
CA LEU A 224 -3.94 4.89 7.07
C LEU A 224 -5.01 3.79 7.15
N SER A 225 -6.30 4.17 7.20
CA SER A 225 -7.43 3.25 7.31
C SER A 225 -8.19 3.05 6.00
N THR A 226 -7.63 3.46 4.86
CA THR A 226 -8.35 3.44 3.58
C THR A 226 -8.71 2.02 3.11
N ASN A 227 -7.86 1.04 3.40
CA ASN A 227 -8.09 -0.35 3.03
C ASN A 227 -8.65 -1.18 4.19
N GLU A 228 -8.10 -1.03 5.39
CA GLU A 228 -8.44 -1.85 6.55
C GLU A 228 -8.49 -0.96 7.80
N PRO A 229 -9.36 -1.25 8.79
CA PRO A 229 -9.40 -0.49 10.03
C PRO A 229 -8.03 -0.43 10.72
N LEU A 230 -7.82 0.65 11.47
CA LEU A 230 -6.61 0.81 12.26
C LEU A 230 -6.59 -0.23 13.38
N PRO A 231 -5.45 -0.89 13.63
CA PRO A 231 -5.31 -1.77 14.78
C PRO A 231 -5.61 -0.99 16.06
N VAL A 232 -6.46 -1.54 16.92
CA VAL A 232 -6.72 -0.95 18.24
C VAL A 232 -5.88 -1.66 19.31
N GLN A 233 -5.89 -1.12 20.52
CA GLN A 233 -5.25 -1.80 21.64
C GLN A 233 -5.88 -3.21 21.82
N PRO A 234 -5.08 -4.29 21.78
CA PRO A 234 -5.61 -5.64 21.87
C PRO A 234 -6.26 -5.89 23.24
N MET A 235 -7.53 -6.27 23.25
CA MET A 235 -8.25 -6.61 24.48
C MET A 235 -7.62 -7.82 25.21
N PRO A 236 -7.71 -7.91 26.55
CA PRO A 236 -7.48 -9.18 27.24
C PRO A 236 -8.42 -10.29 26.71
N MET A 237 -8.01 -11.55 26.75
CA MET A 237 -8.80 -12.66 26.17
C MET A 237 -10.20 -12.82 26.81
N SER A 238 -10.30 -12.58 28.12
CA SER A 238 -11.59 -12.58 28.83
C SER A 238 -12.49 -11.44 28.34
N SER A 239 -11.98 -10.21 28.28
CA SER A 239 -12.71 -9.05 27.77
C SER A 239 -13.10 -9.21 26.30
N LEU A 240 -12.23 -9.84 25.50
CA LEU A 240 -12.51 -10.18 24.11
C LEU A 240 -13.69 -11.14 24.01
N ALA A 241 -13.69 -12.23 24.79
CA ALA A 241 -14.81 -13.18 24.84
C ALA A 241 -16.13 -12.49 25.23
N GLN A 242 -16.12 -11.71 26.31
CA GLN A 242 -17.31 -10.96 26.77
C GLN A 242 -17.82 -10.00 25.70
N THR A 243 -16.91 -9.29 25.02
CA THR A 243 -17.25 -8.34 23.96
C THR A 243 -17.84 -9.06 22.76
N THR A 244 -17.28 -10.21 22.35
CA THR A 244 -17.81 -10.98 21.22
C THR A 244 -19.21 -11.56 21.49
N MET A 245 -19.53 -11.89 22.74
CA MET A 245 -20.89 -12.31 23.14
C MET A 245 -21.85 -11.12 23.23
N GLY A 246 -21.38 -9.97 23.70
CA GLY A 246 -22.20 -8.77 23.87
C GLY A 246 -22.50 -8.01 22.57
N ARG A 247 -21.73 -8.26 21.50
CA ARG A 247 -21.97 -7.69 20.16
C ARG A 247 -22.98 -8.57 19.42
N THR A 248 -24.26 -8.34 19.69
CA THR A 248 -25.38 -9.02 19.04
C THR A 248 -25.93 -8.20 17.89
N SER A 249 -26.50 -8.87 16.89
CA SER A 249 -27.34 -8.23 15.87
C SER A 249 -28.48 -7.41 16.52
N PRO A 250 -28.89 -6.28 15.92
CA PRO A 250 -29.90 -5.39 16.49
C PRO A 250 -31.34 -5.95 16.49
N SER A 251 -31.64 -7.00 15.71
CA SER A 251 -33.00 -7.58 15.64
C SER A 251 -33.06 -9.04 16.06
N ALA A 252 -34.23 -9.45 16.57
CA ALA A 252 -34.54 -10.84 16.88
C ALA A 252 -34.55 -11.76 15.63
N GLY A 253 -34.65 -11.19 14.43
CA GLY A 253 -34.64 -11.93 13.17
C GLY A 253 -33.27 -12.45 12.74
N LEU A 254 -32.18 -11.99 13.38
CA LEU A 254 -30.84 -12.49 13.14
C LEU A 254 -30.13 -12.73 14.48
N PRO A 255 -30.46 -13.79 15.23
CA PRO A 255 -30.02 -13.97 16.61
C PRO A 255 -28.57 -14.48 16.71
N VAL A 256 -27.61 -13.78 16.11
CA VAL A 256 -26.18 -14.11 16.14
C VAL A 256 -25.38 -13.00 16.81
N ASP A 257 -24.29 -13.38 17.47
CA ASP A 257 -23.26 -12.47 17.96
C ASP A 257 -21.91 -12.73 17.28
N PHE A 258 -20.91 -11.89 17.58
CA PHE A 258 -19.58 -12.05 16.99
C PHE A 258 -18.93 -13.37 17.39
N LEU A 259 -19.22 -13.90 18.59
CA LEU A 259 -18.66 -15.17 19.02
C LEU A 259 -19.25 -16.35 18.23
N ASP A 260 -20.54 -16.29 17.88
CA ASP A 260 -21.18 -17.25 16.97
C ASP A 260 -20.46 -17.28 15.62
N LEU A 261 -20.33 -16.10 14.98
CA LEU A 261 -19.71 -15.99 13.67
C LEU A 261 -18.25 -16.46 13.68
N PHE A 262 -17.51 -16.15 14.75
CA PHE A 262 -16.14 -16.61 14.91
C PHE A 262 -16.07 -18.14 15.07
N LEU A 263 -16.77 -18.72 16.04
CA LEU A 263 -16.70 -20.15 16.36
C LEU A 263 -17.25 -21.02 15.23
N HIS A 264 -18.40 -20.68 14.65
CA HIS A 264 -18.98 -21.44 13.56
C HIS A 264 -18.15 -21.29 12.27
N GLY A 265 -17.53 -20.12 12.09
CA GLY A 265 -16.59 -19.83 11.01
C GLY A 265 -15.23 -20.52 11.13
N LEU A 266 -14.83 -21.05 12.29
CA LEU A 266 -13.54 -21.74 12.42
C LEU A 266 -13.44 -22.93 11.44
N MET A 267 -12.33 -22.97 10.71
CA MET A 267 -11.94 -24.00 9.74
C MET A 267 -10.49 -24.44 9.98
N ASN A 268 -10.08 -25.54 9.33
CA ASN A 268 -8.69 -26.01 9.32
C ASN A 268 -8.05 -26.13 10.71
N LEU A 269 -8.70 -26.83 11.65
CA LEU A 269 -8.22 -26.96 13.04
C LEU A 269 -8.08 -25.62 13.79
N GLY A 270 -8.99 -24.68 13.55
CA GLY A 270 -8.91 -23.34 14.14
C GLY A 270 -7.69 -22.55 13.66
N ARG A 271 -7.19 -22.83 12.45
CA ARG A 271 -6.10 -22.07 11.82
C ARG A 271 -6.60 -20.99 10.87
N SER A 272 -7.88 -21.03 10.52
CA SER A 272 -8.53 -20.03 9.69
C SER A 272 -9.98 -19.82 10.12
N VAL A 273 -10.52 -18.64 9.80
CA VAL A 273 -11.94 -18.33 9.92
C VAL A 273 -12.52 -18.14 8.52
N TYR A 274 -13.57 -18.88 8.22
CA TYR A 274 -14.43 -18.63 7.07
C TYR A 274 -15.50 -17.62 7.45
N PHE A 275 -15.85 -16.77 6.50
CA PHE A 275 -17.00 -15.88 6.60
C PHE A 275 -17.70 -15.78 5.25
N GLY A 276 -19.03 -15.72 5.31
CA GLY A 276 -19.91 -15.55 4.17
C GLY A 276 -21.37 -15.51 4.64
N MET A 277 -22.28 -15.07 3.77
CA MET A 277 -23.71 -15.01 4.09
C MET A 277 -24.33 -16.38 4.35
N ASP A 278 -23.81 -17.43 3.74
CA ASP A 278 -24.18 -18.81 4.03
C ASP A 278 -23.94 -19.17 5.51
N LEU A 279 -22.75 -18.85 6.04
CA LEU A 279 -22.46 -19.04 7.46
C LEU A 279 -23.43 -18.26 8.34
N VAL A 280 -23.63 -16.96 8.04
CA VAL A 280 -24.50 -16.08 8.84
C VAL A 280 -25.93 -16.63 8.89
N VAL A 281 -26.49 -16.99 7.73
CA VAL A 281 -27.86 -17.49 7.61
C VAL A 281 -28.02 -18.87 8.26
N ASP A 282 -27.08 -19.78 8.07
CA ASP A 282 -27.16 -21.14 8.62
C ASP A 282 -27.08 -21.13 10.15
N VAL A 283 -26.22 -20.28 10.72
CA VAL A 283 -26.13 -20.12 12.18
C VAL A 283 -27.39 -19.47 12.73
N ALA A 284 -27.87 -18.39 12.09
CA ALA A 284 -29.08 -17.71 12.52
C ALA A 284 -30.31 -18.63 12.52
N ARG A 285 -30.52 -19.40 11.44
CA ARG A 285 -31.60 -20.39 11.34
C ARG A 285 -31.49 -21.46 12.41
N ALA A 286 -30.31 -22.04 12.60
CA ALA A 286 -30.09 -23.05 13.63
C ALA A 286 -30.38 -22.51 15.05
N LYS A 287 -30.09 -21.23 15.31
CA LYS A 287 -30.41 -20.58 16.58
C LYS A 287 -31.90 -20.29 16.75
N LEU A 288 -32.60 -19.85 15.70
CA LEU A 288 -34.06 -19.68 15.72
C LEU A 288 -34.76 -21.02 15.99
N ASP A 289 -34.33 -22.09 15.32
CA ASP A 289 -34.87 -23.44 15.52
C ASP A 289 -34.57 -23.95 16.95
N TYR A 290 -33.34 -23.75 17.44
CA TYR A 290 -32.94 -24.16 18.80
C TYR A 290 -33.72 -23.42 19.90
N ALA A 291 -34.08 -22.16 19.65
CA ALA A 291 -34.85 -21.34 20.57
C ALA A 291 -36.37 -21.51 20.43
N ASP A 292 -36.85 -22.35 19.51
CA ASP A 292 -38.27 -22.47 19.14
C ASP A 292 -38.91 -21.08 18.87
N SER A 293 -38.20 -20.27 18.07
CA SER A 293 -38.56 -18.87 17.88
C SER A 293 -39.83 -18.70 17.04
N GLU A 294 -40.70 -17.78 17.46
CA GLU A 294 -41.86 -17.34 16.67
C GLU A 294 -41.46 -16.44 15.48
N PHE A 295 -40.21 -15.98 15.44
CA PHE A 295 -39.68 -15.10 14.40
C PHE A 295 -38.93 -15.88 13.32
N GLY A 296 -39.11 -15.47 12.07
CA GLY A 296 -38.29 -15.94 10.95
C GLY A 296 -36.99 -15.14 10.79
N LEU A 297 -36.13 -15.59 9.87
CA LEU A 297 -34.92 -14.88 9.49
C LEU A 297 -35.24 -13.48 8.96
N GLY A 298 -34.61 -12.45 9.51
CA GLY A 298 -34.72 -11.06 9.08
C GLY A 298 -33.35 -10.47 8.72
N LEU A 299 -33.26 -9.80 7.57
CA LEU A 299 -32.06 -9.10 7.11
C LEU A 299 -32.44 -7.73 6.56
N GLY A 300 -32.00 -6.67 7.21
CA GLY A 300 -32.14 -5.27 6.78
C GLY A 300 -30.81 -4.52 6.89
N ALA A 301 -30.84 -3.22 6.61
CA ALA A 301 -29.64 -2.38 6.68
C ALA A 301 -28.90 -2.48 8.03
N PRO A 302 -29.57 -2.48 9.21
CA PRO A 302 -28.89 -2.64 10.49
C PRO A 302 -28.17 -3.99 10.64
N GLU A 303 -28.72 -5.07 10.09
CA GLU A 303 -28.08 -6.39 10.09
C GLU A 303 -26.86 -6.42 9.18
N TYR A 304 -26.92 -5.77 8.02
CA TYR A 304 -25.75 -5.64 7.15
C TYR A 304 -24.63 -4.83 7.83
N ASP A 305 -24.96 -3.73 8.52
CA ASP A 305 -23.98 -2.97 9.29
C ASP A 305 -23.33 -3.85 10.38
N PHE A 306 -24.12 -4.63 11.12
CA PHE A 306 -23.60 -5.61 12.10
C PHE A 306 -22.67 -6.66 11.47
N ILE A 307 -23.05 -7.20 10.30
CA ILE A 307 -22.25 -8.19 9.55
C ILE A 307 -20.91 -7.58 9.11
N ARG A 308 -20.91 -6.31 8.68
CA ARG A 308 -19.69 -5.57 8.33
C ARG A 308 -18.82 -5.33 9.56
N ASP A 309 -19.42 -4.90 10.67
CA ASP A 309 -18.72 -4.63 11.92
C ASP A 309 -18.00 -5.87 12.44
N TYR A 310 -18.56 -7.07 12.26
CA TYR A 310 -17.85 -8.32 12.59
C TYR A 310 -16.55 -8.47 11.80
N VAL A 311 -16.58 -8.23 10.48
CA VAL A 311 -15.38 -8.34 9.63
C VAL A 311 -14.34 -7.31 10.01
N LEU A 312 -14.76 -6.06 10.27
CA LEU A 312 -13.87 -5.00 10.76
C LEU A 312 -13.25 -5.37 12.11
N PHE A 313 -14.04 -5.93 13.02
CA PHE A 313 -13.59 -6.34 14.34
C PHE A 313 -12.49 -7.41 14.30
N LEU A 314 -12.53 -8.34 13.34
CA LEU A 314 -11.46 -9.33 13.14
C LEU A 314 -10.11 -8.67 12.86
N ALA A 315 -10.08 -7.53 12.17
CA ALA A 315 -8.87 -6.76 11.90
C ALA A 315 -8.46 -5.88 13.08
N GLU A 316 -9.41 -5.15 13.67
CA GLU A 316 -9.16 -4.27 14.81
C GLU A 316 -8.50 -5.02 15.96
N GLN A 317 -8.96 -6.24 16.26
CA GLN A 317 -8.42 -7.11 17.30
C GLN A 317 -7.29 -8.04 16.83
N ASP A 318 -6.79 -7.87 15.60
CA ASP A 318 -5.78 -8.70 14.94
C ASP A 318 -6.07 -10.20 15.10
N LEU A 319 -7.29 -10.66 14.80
CA LEU A 319 -7.70 -12.06 14.93
C LEU A 319 -7.46 -12.87 13.66
N ALA A 320 -7.66 -12.27 12.49
CA ALA A 320 -7.52 -12.94 11.20
C ALA A 320 -6.89 -12.04 10.12
N ARG A 321 -6.21 -12.66 9.15
CA ARG A 321 -5.64 -12.00 7.97
C ARG A 321 -6.69 -11.97 6.85
N VAL A 322 -7.55 -10.96 6.87
CA VAL A 322 -8.61 -10.77 5.87
C VAL A 322 -8.07 -9.95 4.69
N ASP A 323 -8.44 -10.33 3.47
CA ASP A 323 -8.20 -9.52 2.27
C ASP A 323 -9.29 -8.43 2.18
N PHE A 324 -9.03 -7.28 2.80
CA PHE A 324 -9.97 -6.17 2.82
C PHE A 324 -10.14 -5.48 1.46
N ASP A 325 -9.13 -5.56 0.59
CA ASP A 325 -9.26 -5.01 -0.76
C ASP A 325 -10.41 -5.72 -1.48
N GLU A 326 -10.46 -7.05 -1.39
CA GLU A 326 -11.52 -7.84 -2.01
C GLU A 326 -12.86 -7.71 -1.29
N PHE A 327 -12.84 -7.72 0.06
CA PHE A 327 -14.06 -7.57 0.84
C PHE A 327 -14.77 -6.23 0.57
N ASN A 328 -14.02 -5.12 0.59
CA ASN A 328 -14.60 -3.79 0.34
C ASN A 328 -15.10 -3.64 -1.10
N ARG A 329 -14.42 -4.24 -2.09
CA ARG A 329 -14.89 -4.22 -3.49
C ARG A 329 -16.26 -4.87 -3.67
N GLU A 330 -16.47 -6.02 -3.04
CA GLU A 330 -17.79 -6.68 -3.06
C GLU A 330 -18.82 -5.85 -2.28
N TRP A 331 -18.42 -5.30 -1.14
CA TRP A 331 -19.27 -4.43 -0.31
C TRP A 331 -19.78 -3.20 -1.06
N ASP A 332 -18.91 -2.50 -1.78
CA ASP A 332 -19.25 -1.31 -2.57
C ASP A 332 -20.21 -1.62 -3.73
N ARG A 333 -20.31 -2.88 -4.14
CA ARG A 333 -21.29 -3.38 -5.13
C ARG A 333 -22.61 -3.82 -4.51
N GLY A 334 -22.77 -3.67 -3.20
CA GLY A 334 -23.94 -4.13 -2.44
C GLY A 334 -23.94 -5.63 -2.18
N LEU A 335 -22.77 -6.29 -2.22
CA LEU A 335 -22.61 -7.72 -1.95
C LEU A 335 -21.85 -7.93 -0.65
N VAL A 336 -22.18 -8.97 0.10
CA VAL A 336 -21.37 -9.41 1.24
C VAL A 336 -20.35 -10.42 0.73
N GLY A 337 -19.09 -9.98 0.62
CA GLY A 337 -17.98 -10.83 0.19
C GLY A 337 -17.79 -12.05 1.10
N ARG A 338 -17.29 -13.14 0.53
CA ARG A 338 -16.89 -14.36 1.26
C ARG A 338 -15.37 -14.46 1.34
N PHE A 339 -14.85 -14.98 2.45
CA PHE A 339 -13.42 -15.24 2.58
C PHE A 339 -13.11 -16.42 3.50
N MET A 340 -11.91 -16.96 3.35
CA MET A 340 -11.29 -17.85 4.33
C MET A 340 -9.95 -17.25 4.74
N ALA A 341 -9.92 -16.64 5.92
CA ALA A 341 -8.80 -15.86 6.42
C ALA A 341 -7.98 -16.68 7.43
N PRO A 342 -6.65 -16.83 7.26
CA PRO A 342 -5.79 -17.43 8.27
C PRO A 342 -5.88 -16.66 9.59
N LEU A 343 -5.98 -17.36 10.72
CA LEU A 343 -5.90 -16.74 12.03
C LEU A 343 -4.48 -16.25 12.30
N THR A 344 -4.37 -15.10 12.96
CA THR A 344 -3.11 -14.59 13.49
C THR A 344 -2.66 -15.41 14.70
N ILE A 345 -1.52 -15.06 15.31
CA ILE A 345 -1.12 -15.63 16.60
C ILE A 345 -2.19 -15.35 17.66
N ARG A 346 -2.73 -14.13 17.68
CA ARG A 346 -3.73 -13.71 18.66
C ARG A 346 -5.08 -14.40 18.44
N GLY A 347 -5.55 -14.54 17.20
CA GLY A 347 -6.74 -15.32 16.88
C GLY A 347 -6.61 -16.78 17.34
N ARG A 348 -5.44 -17.40 17.14
CA ARG A 348 -5.18 -18.74 17.69
C ARG A 348 -5.16 -18.76 19.22
N SER A 349 -4.54 -17.79 19.87
CA SER A 349 -4.59 -17.68 21.33
C SER A 349 -6.02 -17.53 21.85
N PHE A 350 -6.90 -16.84 21.12
CA PHE A 350 -8.31 -16.75 21.46
C PHE A 350 -9.01 -18.11 21.35
N THR A 351 -8.76 -18.88 20.29
CA THR A 351 -9.29 -20.26 20.18
C THR A 351 -8.81 -21.16 21.34
N VAL A 352 -7.54 -21.05 21.74
CA VAL A 352 -6.99 -21.80 22.89
C VAL A 352 -7.67 -21.38 24.20
N PHE A 353 -7.88 -20.08 24.41
CA PHE A 353 -8.61 -19.56 25.56
C PHE A 353 -10.04 -20.11 25.62
N LEU A 354 -10.79 -20.04 24.52
CA LEU A 354 -12.16 -20.56 24.44
C LEU A 354 -12.23 -22.07 24.69
N ASN A 355 -11.30 -22.84 24.12
CA ASN A 355 -11.22 -24.29 24.31
C ASN A 355 -10.83 -24.68 25.75
N ALA A 356 -10.15 -23.82 26.50
CA ALA A 356 -9.84 -24.07 27.91
C ALA A 356 -11.05 -23.91 28.84
N VAL A 357 -12.06 -23.14 28.42
CA VAL A 357 -13.33 -22.96 29.14
C VAL A 357 -14.37 -24.01 28.73
N ASP A 358 -14.18 -24.63 27.57
CA ASP A 358 -15.05 -25.70 27.06
C ASP A 358 -14.71 -27.06 27.69
N ASP A 359 -15.62 -27.58 28.53
CA ASP A 359 -15.50 -28.92 29.13
C ASP A 359 -16.21 -30.02 28.32
N SER A 360 -16.73 -29.72 27.13
CA SER A 360 -17.59 -30.66 26.40
C SER A 360 -16.81 -31.92 25.96
N ASP A 361 -17.32 -33.09 26.35
CA ASP A 361 -16.63 -34.37 26.17
C ASP A 361 -16.72 -34.96 24.75
N GLN A 362 -17.74 -34.59 23.96
CA GLN A 362 -18.01 -35.19 22.64
C GLN A 362 -17.88 -34.21 21.47
N VAL A 363 -18.50 -33.03 21.59
CA VAL A 363 -18.53 -31.98 20.56
C VAL A 363 -18.07 -30.72 21.23
N ARG A 364 -16.93 -30.18 20.80
CA ARG A 364 -16.38 -28.94 21.35
C ARG A 364 -16.79 -27.75 20.51
N ALA A 365 -16.91 -26.59 21.15
CA ALA A 365 -17.12 -25.31 20.47
C ALA A 365 -15.95 -25.00 19.53
N VAL A 366 -14.71 -25.33 19.94
CA VAL A 366 -13.51 -25.32 19.10
C VAL A 366 -13.18 -26.78 18.77
N GLN A 367 -13.62 -27.27 17.61
CA GLN A 367 -13.41 -28.67 17.21
C GLN A 367 -12.97 -28.83 15.77
N ASP A 368 -12.47 -30.02 15.47
CA ASP A 368 -12.21 -30.49 14.11
C ASP A 368 -13.54 -30.68 13.38
N LYS A 369 -13.71 -30.04 12.23
CA LYS A 369 -14.81 -30.39 11.33
C LYS A 369 -14.38 -31.68 10.64
N ALA A 370 -15.18 -32.76 10.78
CA ALA A 370 -14.91 -34.03 10.09
C ALA A 370 -14.89 -33.89 8.55
N PHE A 371 -15.46 -32.78 8.05
CA PHE A 371 -15.50 -32.40 6.64
C PHE A 371 -15.00 -30.97 6.47
N SER A 372 -14.25 -30.70 5.40
CA SER A 372 -13.69 -29.37 5.11
C SER A 372 -14.72 -28.35 4.58
N GLY A 373 -16.03 -28.59 4.78
CA GLY A 373 -17.13 -27.78 4.27
C GLY A 373 -17.97 -27.13 5.39
N ILE A 374 -18.84 -26.19 5.00
CA ILE A 374 -19.89 -25.64 5.85
C ILE A 374 -21.18 -26.24 5.33
N GLU A 375 -21.67 -27.27 6.02
CA GLU A 375 -22.98 -27.84 5.74
C GLU A 375 -23.96 -27.35 6.81
N ALA A 376 -25.20 -27.05 6.41
CA ALA A 376 -26.21 -26.49 7.31
C ALA A 376 -26.44 -27.33 8.59
N PHE A 377 -26.25 -28.66 8.52
CA PHE A 377 -26.38 -29.54 9.68
C PHE A 377 -25.31 -29.29 10.77
N GLU A 378 -24.13 -28.76 10.40
CA GLU A 378 -23.08 -28.45 11.38
C GLU A 378 -23.51 -27.31 12.31
N SER A 379 -24.21 -26.30 11.79
CA SER A 379 -24.77 -25.24 12.62
C SER A 379 -25.79 -25.81 13.61
N LEU A 380 -26.71 -26.65 13.16
CA LEU A 380 -27.71 -27.32 14.03
C LEU A 380 -27.06 -28.13 15.15
N ARG A 381 -26.00 -28.89 14.85
CA ARG A 381 -25.28 -29.69 15.84
C ARG A 381 -24.49 -28.84 16.84
N ARG A 382 -23.93 -27.71 16.40
CA ARG A 382 -22.97 -26.92 17.19
C ARG A 382 -23.60 -25.80 18.01
N VAL A 383 -24.76 -25.27 17.60
CA VAL A 383 -25.45 -24.20 18.35
C VAL A 383 -25.63 -24.56 19.83
N PRO A 384 -26.15 -25.75 20.22
CA PRO A 384 -26.32 -26.09 21.64
C PRO A 384 -25.00 -26.11 22.43
N VAL A 385 -23.89 -26.44 21.77
CA VAL A 385 -22.55 -26.50 22.39
C VAL A 385 -21.99 -25.09 22.56
N VAL A 386 -22.13 -24.24 21.55
CA VAL A 386 -21.70 -22.84 21.61
C VAL A 386 -22.49 -22.07 22.67
N GLU A 387 -23.80 -22.29 22.78
CA GLU A 387 -24.63 -21.67 23.83
C GLU A 387 -24.21 -22.12 25.24
N LYS A 388 -23.84 -23.39 25.44
CA LYS A 388 -23.28 -23.87 26.72
C LYS A 388 -21.94 -23.21 27.05
N LEU A 389 -21.05 -23.06 26.06
CA LEU A 389 -19.78 -22.35 26.25
C LEU A 389 -20.04 -20.89 26.66
N LYS A 390 -20.97 -20.21 25.98
CA LYS A 390 -21.37 -18.83 26.29
C LYS A 390 -21.87 -18.68 27.71
N ALA A 391 -22.76 -19.58 28.15
CA ALA A 391 -23.27 -19.57 29.52
C ALA A 391 -22.14 -19.68 30.57
N ARG A 392 -21.08 -20.45 30.27
CA ARG A 392 -19.91 -20.56 31.15
C ARG A 392 -19.03 -19.33 31.15
N LEU A 393 -18.75 -18.79 29.97
CA LEU A 393 -18.00 -17.54 29.83
C LEU A 393 -18.72 -16.40 30.56
N ALA A 394 -20.06 -16.36 30.55
CA ALA A 394 -20.83 -15.38 31.32
C ALA A 394 -20.74 -15.58 32.84
N SER A 395 -20.39 -16.79 33.31
CA SER A 395 -20.25 -17.13 34.74
C SER A 395 -18.81 -17.02 35.28
N SER A 396 -17.82 -16.83 34.40
CA SER A 396 -16.39 -16.70 34.70
C SER A 396 -15.92 -15.25 34.66
#